data_AF-A0A9C7QES5-F1
#
_entry.id   AF-A0A9C7QES5-F1
#
_cell.length_a   1.000
_cell.length_b   1.000
_cell.length_c   1.000
_cell.angle_alpha   90.00
_cell.angle_beta   90.00
_cell.angle_gamma   90.00
#
_symmetry.space_group_name_H-M   'P 1'
#
loop_
_entity.id
_entity.type
_entity.pdbx_description
1 polymer ?
#
loop_
_entity_poly.entity_id
_entity_poly.type
_entity_poly.pdbx_seq_one_letter_code
_entity_poly.pdbx_strand_id
1 'polypeptide(L)' 'MLTDIEIAQQAKMKKITEIAANLGIEEDEVEQYGHYKAKLNQKLFNRLADKPDGKLILVTAINPTPA' A
#
# COMPACT_ATOMS: atom_id res chain seq x y z
N MET A 1 25.32 -9.43 7.54
CA MET A 1 23.87 -9.13 7.45
C MET A 1 23.59 -8.86 5.99
N LEU A 2 22.46 -9.32 5.46
CA LEU A 2 22.09 -8.97 4.09
C LEU A 2 21.87 -7.45 4.00
N THR A 3 22.19 -6.88 2.84
CA THR A 3 21.84 -5.49 2.51
C THR A 3 20.34 -5.37 2.24
N ASP A 4 19.78 -4.17 2.39
CA ASP A 4 18.35 -3.92 2.14
C ASP A 4 17.90 -4.38 0.74
N ILE A 5 18.76 -4.21 -0.27
CA ILE A 5 18.45 -4.62 -1.64
C ILE A 5 18.43 -6.14 -1.80
N GLU A 6 19.34 -6.86 -1.14
CA GLU A 6 19.35 -8.33 -1.14
C GLU A 6 18.10 -8.88 -0.46
N ILE A 7 17.68 -8.26 0.65
CA ILE A 7 16.44 -8.62 1.36
C ILE A 7 15.22 -8.37 0.45
N ALA A 8 15.14 -7.20 -0.20
CA ALA A 8 14.04 -6.86 -1.09
C ALA A 8 13.95 -7.79 -2.31
N GLN A 9 15.09 -8.21 -2.88
CA GLN A 9 15.14 -9.12 -4.02
C GLN A 9 14.72 -10.56 -3.66
N GLN A 10 14.95 -11.00 -2.43
CA GLN A 10 14.53 -12.32 -1.94
C GLN A 10 13.04 -12.38 -1.60
N ALA A 11 12.36 -11.25 -1.51
CA ALA A 11 10.94 -11.20 -1.17
C ALA A 11 10.07 -11.82 -2.27
N LYS A 12 9.19 -12.75 -1.88
CA LYS A 12 8.16 -13.30 -2.76
C LYS A 12 7.00 -12.30 -2.86
N MET A 13 7.10 -11.36 -3.79
CA MET A 13 6.09 -10.33 -3.97
C MET A 13 4.76 -10.90 -4.46
N LYS A 14 3.67 -10.45 -3.86
CA LYS A 14 2.30 -10.69 -4.34
C LYS A 14 1.94 -9.68 -5.42
N LYS A 15 1.12 -10.08 -6.40
CA LYS A 15 0.60 -9.15 -7.40
C LYS A 15 -0.23 -8.06 -6.72
N ILE A 16 -0.16 -6.83 -7.23
CA ILE A 16 -0.88 -5.70 -6.63
C ILE A 16 -2.39 -5.91 -6.63
N THR A 17 -2.93 -6.64 -7.60
CA THR A 17 -4.36 -7.01 -7.67
C THR A 17 -4.78 -7.96 -6.56
N GLU A 18 -3.90 -8.88 -6.13
CA GLU A 18 -4.18 -9.76 -4.98
C GLU A 18 -4.26 -8.93 -3.70
N ILE A 19 -3.36 -7.97 -3.51
CA ILE A 19 -3.38 -7.07 -2.36
C ILE A 19 -4.64 -6.20 -2.36
N ALA A 20 -5.02 -5.64 -3.51
CA ALA A 20 -6.22 -4.83 -3.66
C ALA A 20 -7.51 -5.63 -3.33
N ALA A 21 -7.62 -6.84 -3.85
CA ALA A 21 -8.76 -7.72 -3.58
C ALA A 21 -8.90 -8.06 -2.09
N ASN A 22 -7.78 -8.32 -1.40
CA ASN A 22 -7.78 -8.57 0.05
C ASN A 22 -8.27 -7.39 0.89
N LEU A 23 -8.21 -6.16 0.34
CA LEU A 23 -8.70 -4.94 0.97
C LEU A 23 -10.13 -4.57 0.53
N GLY A 24 -10.77 -5.38 -0.33
CA GLY A 24 -12.10 -5.10 -0.86
C GLY A 24 -12.13 -3.93 -1.87
N ILE A 25 -11.00 -3.67 -2.52
CA ILE A 25 -10.89 -2.73 -3.64
C ILE A 25 -11.31 -3.46 -4.91
N GLU A 26 -12.22 -2.86 -5.67
CA GLU A 26 -12.81 -3.45 -6.86
C GLU A 26 -11.87 -3.31 -8.07
N GLU A 27 -11.98 -4.20 -9.05
CA GLU A 27 -11.04 -4.25 -10.18
C GLU A 27 -11.03 -2.95 -11.01
N ASP A 28 -12.20 -2.32 -11.21
CA ASP A 28 -12.33 -1.08 -11.96
C ASP A 28 -11.92 0.18 -11.16
N GLU A 29 -11.55 0.01 -9.88
CA GLU A 29 -10.97 1.04 -9.03
C GLU A 29 -9.43 1.05 -9.09
N VAL A 30 -8.82 0.04 -9.72
CA VAL A 30 -7.36 -0.19 -9.76
C VAL A 30 -6.79 0.06 -11.16
N GLU A 31 -5.87 1.02 -11.25
CA GLU A 31 -5.11 1.31 -12.47
C GLU A 31 -3.67 0.78 -12.34
N GLN A 32 -3.38 -0.38 -12.94
CA GLN A 32 -2.08 -1.05 -12.79
C GLN A 32 -0.93 -0.38 -13.57
N TYR A 33 0.24 -0.35 -12.93
CA TYR A 33 1.53 0.09 -13.51
C TYR A 33 2.55 -1.04 -13.36
N GLY A 34 2.42 -2.04 -14.24
CA GLY A 34 3.09 -3.33 -14.09
C GLY A 34 2.44 -4.19 -13.00
N HIS A 35 3.13 -5.24 -12.54
CA HIS A 35 2.52 -6.26 -11.68
C HIS A 35 2.40 -5.89 -10.19
N TYR A 36 3.17 -4.91 -9.73
CA TYR A 36 3.40 -4.66 -8.29
C TYR A 36 3.13 -3.21 -7.87
N LYS A 37 2.54 -2.40 -8.76
CA LYS A 37 2.18 -1.00 -8.49
C LYS A 37 0.85 -0.68 -9.17
N ALA A 38 0.05 0.16 -8.55
CA ALA A 38 -1.20 0.66 -9.12
C ALA A 38 -1.55 2.04 -8.55
N LYS A 39 -2.37 2.80 -9.27
CA LYS A 39 -3.13 3.93 -8.73
C LYS A 39 -4.55 3.46 -8.39
N LEU A 40 -5.17 4.17 -7.46
CA LEU A 40 -6.57 4.00 -7.12
C LEU A 40 -7.32 5.24 -7.62
N ASN A 41 -8.44 5.04 -8.30
CA ASN A 41 -9.23 6.14 -8.81
C ASN A 41 -10.27 6.65 -7.79
N GLN A 42 -10.91 7.77 -8.11
CA GLN A 42 -11.81 8.47 -7.20
C GLN A 42 -13.08 7.67 -6.84
N LYS A 43 -13.46 6.66 -7.64
CA LYS A 43 -14.65 5.85 -7.37
C LYS A 43 -14.57 5.16 -6.01
N LEU A 44 -13.38 4.68 -5.64
CA LEU A 44 -13.12 4.06 -4.34
C LEU A 44 -13.46 5.00 -3.19
N PHE A 45 -12.96 6.24 -3.23
CA PHE A 45 -13.21 7.21 -2.17
C PHE A 45 -14.70 7.55 -2.07
N ASN A 46 -15.37 7.74 -3.21
CA ASN A 46 -16.80 8.03 -3.25
C ASN A 46 -17.64 6.86 -2.71
N ARG A 47 -17.27 5.61 -2.99
CA ARG A 47 -17.94 4.40 -2.48
C ARG A 47 -17.78 4.23 -0.97
N LEU A 48 -16.68 4.72 -0.42
CA LEU A 48 -16.37 4.61 1.01
C LEU A 48 -16.85 5.81 1.84
N ALA A 49 -17.51 6.81 1.24
CA ALA A 49 -17.84 8.09 1.88
C ALA A 49 -18.63 7.97 3.20
N ASP A 50 -19.49 6.96 3.31
CA ASP A 50 -20.32 6.73 4.51
C ASP A 50 -19.70 5.73 5.50
N LYS A 51 -18.51 5.18 5.21
CA LYS A 51 -17.84 4.26 6.12
C LYS A 51 -17.14 5.03 7.24
N PRO A 52 -17.16 4.50 8.48
CA PRO A 52 -16.38 5.10 9.56
C PRO A 52 -14.89 5.01 9.25
N ASP A 53 -14.16 6.07 9.58
CA ASP A 53 -12.71 6.10 9.44
C ASP A 53 -12.04 5.02 10.31
N GLY A 54 -10.92 4.50 9.79
CA GLY A 54 -10.01 3.63 10.54
C GLY A 54 -9.29 4.39 11.67
N LYS A 55 -8.37 3.70 12.35
CA LYS A 55 -7.52 4.35 13.35
C LYS A 55 -6.39 5.11 12.66
N LEU A 56 -6.24 6.39 12.99
CA LEU A 56 -5.12 7.22 12.56
C LEU A 56 -3.96 7.12 13.56
N ILE A 57 -2.82 6.61 13.12
CA ILE A 57 -1.61 6.48 13.95
C ILE A 57 -0.50 7.35 13.34
N LEU A 58 -0.09 8.39 14.07
CA LEU A 58 1.03 9.24 13.70
C LEU A 58 2.33 8.68 14.28
N VAL A 59 3.26 8.31 13.42
CA VAL A 59 4.63 7.93 13.81
C VAL A 59 5.51 9.17 13.73
N THR A 60 6.21 9.50 14.81
CA THR A 60 7.19 10.58 14.88
C THR A 60 8.50 10.09 15.47
N ALA A 61 9.55 10.87 15.33
CA ALA A 61 10.85 10.61 15.94
C ALA A 61 11.29 11.84 16.75
N ILE A 62 12.28 11.64 17.63
CA ILE A 62 13.04 12.74 18.21
C ILE A 62 13.87 13.45 17.12
N ASN A 63 14.51 14.56 17.46
CA ASN A 63 15.45 15.21 16.55
C ASN A 63 16.48 14.21 16.02
N PRO A 64 16.67 14.10 14.68
CA PRO A 64 17.59 13.13 14.11
C PRO A 64 19.01 13.32 14.65
N THR A 65 19.61 12.23 15.11
CA THR A 65 21.02 12.15 15.46
C THR A 65 21.74 11.23 14.46
N PRO A 66 23.07 11.26 14.36
CA PRO A 66 23.82 10.40 13.42
C PRO A 66 23.77 8.88 13.68
N ALA A 67 22.94 8.43 14.63
CA ALA A 67 22.80 7.02 14.99
C ALA A 67 21.97 6.23 13.98
#